data_AF-A0A0D7CQ88-F1
#
_entry.id   AF-A0A0D7CQ88-F1
#
_cell.length_a   1.000
_cell.length_b   1.000
_cell.length_c   1.000
_cell.angle_alpha   90.00
_cell.angle_beta   90.00
_cell.angle_gamma   90.00
#
_symmetry.space_group_name_H-M   'P 1'
#
loop_
_entity.id
_entity.type
_entity.pdbx_description
1 polymer ?
#
loop_
_entity_poly.entity_id
_entity_poly.type
_entity_poly.pdbx_seq_one_letter_code
_entity_poly.pdbx_strand_id
1 'polypeptide(L)' 'MEGVKIVDMANEMAMHVERLRDLEADIDALADAVGAPRERSITQRLDTIERVLFALARAQGIDPDSVS' A
#
# COMPACT_ATOMS: atom_id res chain seq x y z
N MET A 1 -26.31 -14.08 13.51
CA MET A 1 -26.51 -12.68 13.07
C MET A 1 -25.35 -11.76 13.42
N GLU A 2 -24.48 -12.10 14.37
CA GLU A 2 -23.29 -11.30 14.75
C GLU A 2 -22.14 -11.40 13.73
N GLY A 3 -21.87 -12.59 13.19
CA GLY A 3 -20.78 -12.80 12.24
C GLY A 3 -20.89 -12.04 10.92
N VAL A 4 -22.12 -11.77 10.44
CA VAL A 4 -22.35 -10.98 9.21
C VAL A 4 -21.95 -9.52 9.43
N LYS A 5 -22.29 -8.94 10.59
CA LYS A 5 -21.91 -7.55 10.92
C LYS A 5 -20.40 -7.35 11.04
N ILE A 6 -19.68 -8.35 11.55
CA ILE A 6 -18.21 -8.29 11.67
C ILE A 6 -17.56 -8.31 10.29
N VAL A 7 -18.07 -9.13 9.36
CA VAL A 7 -17.57 -9.21 7.98
C VAL A 7 -17.85 -7.92 7.22
N ASP A 8 -19.04 -7.35 7.35
CA ASP A 8 -19.41 -6.08 6.70
C ASP A 8 -18.51 -4.94 7.18
N MET A 9 -18.27 -4.85 8.49
CA MET A 9 -17.38 -3.84 9.08
C MET A 9 -15.91 -4.04 8.67
N ALA A 10 -15.46 -5.30 8.53
CA ALA A 10 -14.13 -5.59 8.01
C ALA A 10 -13.97 -5.16 6.55
N ASN A 11 -15.01 -5.34 5.74
CA ASN A 11 -15.02 -4.92 4.34
C ASN A 11 -15.02 -3.39 4.21
N GLU A 12 -15.81 -2.69 5.03
CA GLU A 12 -15.78 -1.22 5.12
C GLU A 12 -14.40 -0.70 5.53
N MET A 13 -13.76 -1.32 6.52
CA MET A 13 -12.40 -0.97 6.93
C MET A 13 -11.39 -1.21 5.80
N ALA A 14 -11.49 -2.31 5.06
CA ALA A 14 -10.63 -2.59 3.92
C ALA A 14 -10.76 -1.51 2.84
N MET A 15 -11.98 -1.13 2.47
CA MET A 15 -12.24 -0.03 1.53
C MET A 15 -11.69 1.31 2.03
N HIS A 16 -11.82 1.60 3.32
CA HIS A 16 -11.24 2.82 3.90
C HIS A 16 -9.72 2.83 3.84
N VAL A 17 -9.07 1.69 4.09
CA VAL A 17 -7.62 1.55 3.96
C VAL A 17 -7.16 1.74 2.52
N GLU A 18 -7.88 1.18 1.54
CA GLU A 18 -7.60 1.41 0.12
C GLU A 18 -7.71 2.90 -0.24
N ARG A 19 -8.81 3.55 0.16
CA ARG A 19 -9.01 4.98 -0.10
C ARG A 19 -7.94 5.86 0.55
N LEU A 20 -7.45 5.50 1.72
CA LEU A 20 -6.35 6.22 2.39
C LEU A 20 -5.03 6.06 1.62
N ARG A 21 -4.78 4.91 1.00
CA ARG A 21 -3.59 4.68 0.17
C ARG A 21 -3.64 5.50 -1.13
N ASP A 22 -4.81 5.54 -1.76
CA ASP A 22 -5.01 6.38 -2.95
C ASP A 22 -4.78 7.85 -2.62
N LEU A 23 -5.33 8.31 -1.49
CA LEU A 23 -5.12 9.68 -1.02
C LEU A 23 -3.65 9.99 -0.71
N GLU A 24 -2.90 9.03 -0.14
CA GLU A 24 -1.47 9.19 0.11
C GLU A 24 -0.69 9.34 -1.21
N ALA A 25 -1.02 8.54 -2.22
CA ALA A 25 -0.42 8.66 -3.56
C ALA A 25 -0.74 10.01 -4.22
N ASP A 26 -1.98 10.50 -4.10
CA ASP A 26 -2.39 11.81 -4.61
C ASP A 26 -1.65 12.96 -3.93
N ILE A 27 -1.44 12.87 -2.61
CA ILE A 27 -0.67 13.86 -1.84
C ILE A 27 0.79 13.90 -2.29
N ASP A 28 1.41 12.73 -2.48
CA ASP A 28 2.79 12.65 -2.97
C ASP A 28 2.91 13.20 -4.40
N ALA A 29 1.96 12.89 -5.29
CA ALA A 29 1.92 13.43 -6.65
C ALA A 29 1.75 14.96 -6.67
N LEU A 30 0.90 15.50 -5.78
CA LEU A 30 0.74 16.95 -5.62
C LEU A 30 2.02 17.60 -5.10
N ALA A 31 2.66 17.00 -4.09
CA ALA A 31 3.92 17.45 -3.51
C ALA A 31 5.02 17.54 -4.57
N ASP A 32 5.12 16.54 -5.44
CA ASP A 32 6.04 16.55 -6.59
C ASP A 32 5.70 17.67 -7.59
N ALA A 33 4.41 17.86 -7.92
CA ALA A 33 3.95 18.87 -8.88
C ALA A 33 4.21 20.31 -8.41
N VAL A 34 4.13 20.56 -7.10
CA VAL A 34 4.43 21.88 -6.50
C VAL A 34 5.91 22.04 -6.13
N GLY A 35 6.76 21.06 -6.44
CA GLY A 35 8.20 21.12 -6.17
C GLY A 35 8.55 21.02 -4.68
N ALA A 36 7.68 20.42 -3.87
CA ALA A 36 7.86 20.21 -2.44
C ALA A 36 7.74 18.70 -2.07
N PRO A 37 8.55 17.81 -2.69
CA PRO A 37 8.48 16.39 -2.44
C PRO A 37 8.68 16.10 -0.95
N ARG A 38 7.92 15.15 -0.42
CA ARG A 38 8.09 14.69 0.95
C ARG A 38 9.46 14.06 1.11
N GLU A 39 10.24 14.52 2.08
CA GLU A 39 11.43 13.79 2.51
C GLU A 39 11.00 12.46 3.13
N ARG A 40 11.24 11.38 2.40
CA ARG A 40 11.04 10.01 2.90
C ARG A 40 12.32 9.50 3.54
N SER A 41 12.20 8.90 4.71
CA SER A 41 13.32 8.20 5.33
C SER A 41 13.79 7.06 4.43
N ILE A 42 15.06 6.67 4.55
CA ILE A 42 15.60 5.56 3.77
C ILE A 42 14.82 4.27 4.04
N THR A 43 14.36 4.05 5.27
CA THR A 43 13.51 2.91 5.66
C THR A 43 12.17 2.91 4.94
N GLN A 44 11.50 4.07 4.83
CA GLN A 44 10.22 4.17 4.10
C GLN A 44 10.40 3.91 2.61
N ARG A 45 11.50 4.40 2.03
CA ARG A 45 11.83 4.14 0.62
C ARG A 45 12.10 2.65 0.38
N LEU A 46 12.83 2.00 1.28
CA LEU A 46 13.13 0.56 1.19
C LEU A 46 11.89 -0.31 1.37
N ASP A 47 11.00 -0.01 2.32
CA ASP A 47 9.72 -0.73 2.50
C ASP A 47 8.82 -0.59 1.25
N THR A 48 8.80 0.59 0.62
CA THR A 48 8.09 0.79 -0.65
C THR A 48 8.68 -0.08 -1.77
N ILE A 49 10.01 -0.11 -1.90
CA ILE A 49 10.71 -0.93 -2.91
C ILE A 49 10.44 -2.42 -2.67
N GLU A 50 10.53 -2.88 -1.42
CA GLU A 50 10.25 -4.27 -1.04
C GLU A 50 8.84 -4.68 -1.47
N ARG A 51 7.82 -3.87 -1.17
CA ARG A 51 6.44 -4.14 -1.58
C ARG A 51 6.27 -4.22 -3.10
N VAL A 52 6.89 -3.31 -3.85
CA VAL A 52 6.85 -3.32 -5.33
C VAL A 52 7.51 -4.59 -5.88
N LEU A 53 8.65 -4.99 -5.32
CA LEU A 53 9.34 -6.22 -5.73
C LEU A 53 8.51 -7.46 -5.41
N PHE A 54 7.85 -7.51 -4.24
CA PHE A 54 6.94 -8.60 -3.87
C PHE A 54 5.73 -8.69 -4.82
N ALA A 55 5.14 -7.55 -5.17
CA ALA A 55 4.02 -7.50 -6.12
C ALA A 55 4.46 -7.98 -7.52
N LEU A 56 5.67 -7.56 -7.96
CA LEU A 56 6.24 -7.97 -9.23
C LEU A 56 6.55 -9.48 -9.26
N ALA A 57 7.14 -10.02 -8.20
CA ALA A 57 7.41 -11.46 -8.07
C ALA A 57 6.11 -12.27 -8.16
N ARG A 58 5.07 -11.87 -7.42
CA ARG A 58 3.75 -12.52 -7.47
C ARG A 58 3.12 -12.44 -8.87
N ALA A 59 3.23 -11.30 -9.54
CA ALA A 59 2.75 -11.15 -10.92
C ALA A 59 3.49 -12.05 -11.92
N GLN A 60 4.73 -12.46 -11.61
CA GLN A 60 5.52 -13.41 -12.39
C GLN A 60 5.33 -14.87 -11.95
N GLY A 61 4.45 -15.14 -10.98
CA GLY A 61 4.25 -16.48 -10.44
C GLY A 61 5.40 -16.98 -9.56
N ILE A 62 6.27 -16.08 -9.11
CA ILE A 62 7.35 -16.36 -8.15
C ILE A 62 6.79 -16.15 -6.75
N ASP A 63 7.01 -17.11 -5.86
CA ASP A 63 6.73 -16.95 -4.44
C ASP A 63 7.82 -16.07 -3.80
N PRO A 64 7.54 -14.82 -3.42
CA PRO A 64 8.54 -13.95 -2.81
C PRO A 64 8.93 -14.41 -1.40
N ASP A 65 8.12 -15.25 -0.76
CA ASP A 65 8.37 -15.76 0.59
C ASP A 65 9.28 -17.01 0.56
N SER A 66 9.54 -17.58 -0.63
CA SER A 66 10.37 -18.79 -0.79
C SER A 66 11.89 -18.52 -0.90
N VAL A 67 12.30 -17.25 -0.94
CA VAL A 67 13.70 -16.81 -1.10
C VAL A 67 14.34 -16.29 0.20
N SER A 68 13.71 -16.54 1.35
CA SER A 68 14.23 -16.14 2.66
C SER A 68 15.27 -17.08 3.25
#